data_AF-A0AA87FHB4-F1
#
_entry.id   AF-A0AA87FHB4-F1
#
_cell.length_a   1.000
_cell.length_b   1.000
_cell.length_c   1.000
_cell.angle_alpha   90.00
_cell.angle_beta   90.00
_cell.angle_gamma   90.00
#
_symmetry.space_group_name_H-M   'P 1'
#
loop_
_entity.id
_entity.type
_entity.pdbx_description
1 polymer ?
#
loop_
_entity_poly.entity_id
_entity_poly.type
_entity_poly.pdbx_seq_one_letter_code
_entity_poly.pdbx_strand_id
1 'polypeptide(L)' 'MYKFRTMSNKLDKHGKLLPDNERLTKFGKVLRSTSMDELPELWNILMGHMSFVGPRPLLVEYLELYNEQQKKDI' A
#
# COMPACT_ATOMS: atom_id res chain seq x y z
N MET A 1 -4.29 6.64 1.19
CA MET A 1 -2.91 6.13 1.30
C MET A 1 -2.29 6.11 -0.09
N TYR A 2 -1.17 6.81 -0.28
CA TYR A 2 -0.46 6.89 -1.55
C TYR A 2 0.85 6.09 -1.43
N LYS A 3 1.19 5.31 -2.45
CA LYS A 3 2.47 4.60 -2.55
C LYS A 3 3.00 4.67 -3.97
N PHE A 4 4.32 4.62 -4.14
CA PHE A 4 4.90 4.51 -5.47
C PHE A 4 4.65 3.12 -6.07
N ARG A 5 4.32 3.09 -7.36
CA ARG A 5 4.16 1.83 -8.09
C ARG A 5 5.53 1.18 -8.31
N THR A 6 5.75 0.05 -7.65
CA THR A 6 7.01 -0.72 -7.70
C THR A 6 7.02 -1.85 -8.73
N MET A 7 5.87 -2.13 -9.36
CA MET A 7 5.67 -3.24 -10.30
C MET A 7 5.27 -2.74 -11.68
N SER A 8 5.73 -3.43 -12.72
CA SER A 8 5.36 -3.15 -14.11
C SER A 8 3.94 -3.63 -14.45
N ASN A 9 3.37 -3.14 -15.55
CA ASN A 9 2.07 -3.58 -16.08
C ASN A 9 2.21 -4.62 -17.21
N LYS A 10 3.28 -5.42 -17.18
CA LYS A 10 3.49 -6.43 -18.22
C LYS A 10 2.33 -7.43 -18.25
N LEU A 11 1.84 -7.68 -19.45
CA LEU A 11 0.78 -8.63 -19.76
C LEU A 11 1.37 -9.83 -20.48
N ASP A 12 0.71 -10.97 -20.36
CA ASP A 12 0.97 -12.14 -21.19
C ASP A 12 0.33 -11.97 -22.59
N LYS A 13 0.52 -13.00 -23.43
CA LYS A 13 -0.05 -13.07 -24.78
C LYS A 13 -1.59 -13.08 -24.82
N HIS A 14 -2.25 -13.30 -23.69
CA HIS A 14 -3.70 -13.32 -23.54
C HIS A 14 -4.24 -12.03 -22.90
N GLY A 15 -3.38 -11.03 -22.64
CA GLY A 15 -3.76 -9.78 -22.01
C GLY A 15 -3.93 -9.85 -20.49
N LYS A 16 -3.51 -10.95 -19.85
CA LYS A 16 -3.54 -11.11 -18.38
C LYS A 16 -2.26 -10.57 -17.78
N LEU A 17 -2.35 -9.93 -16.61
CA LEU A 17 -1.17 -9.50 -15.85
C LEU A 17 -0.26 -10.69 -15.56
N LEU A 18 1.04 -10.52 -15.83
CA LEU A 18 2.05 -11.49 -15.46
C LEU A 18 2.11 -11.67 -13.93
N PRO A 19 2.65 -12.80 -13.45
CA PRO A 19 2.85 -13.00 -12.02
C PRO A 19 3.85 -12.00 -11.42
N ASP A 20 3.76 -11.79 -10.12
CA ASP A 20 4.46 -10.73 -9.40
C ASP A 20 5.99 -10.83 -9.51
N ASN A 21 6.51 -12.06 -9.53
CA ASN A 21 7.93 -12.37 -9.71
C ASN A 21 8.49 -11.85 -11.05
N GLU A 22 7.68 -11.81 -12.10
CA GLU A 22 8.05 -11.32 -13.43
C GLU A 22 7.82 -9.81 -13.58
N ARG A 23 6.90 -9.25 -12.79
CA ARG A 23 6.56 -7.82 -12.82
C ARG A 23 7.44 -6.97 -11.92
N LEU A 24 8.09 -7.58 -10.92
CA LEU A 24 8.97 -6.91 -9.96
C LEU A 24 10.40 -6.78 -10.49
N THR A 25 10.77 -5.56 -10.87
CA THR A 25 12.11 -5.25 -11.39
C THR A 25 13.15 -5.13 -10.26
N LYS A 26 14.45 -5.19 -10.59
CA LYS A 26 15.53 -4.98 -9.61
C LYS A 26 15.40 -3.62 -8.91
N PHE A 27 15.05 -2.57 -9.64
CA PHE A 27 14.77 -1.25 -9.08
C PHE A 27 13.57 -1.27 -8.12
N GLY A 28 12.46 -1.91 -8.51
CA GLY A 28 11.29 -2.07 -7.64
C GLY A 28 11.59 -2.84 -6.36
N LYS A 29 12.48 -3.85 -6.42
CA LYS A 29 12.98 -4.56 -5.23
C LYS A 29 13.73 -3.63 -4.29
N VAL A 30 14.64 -2.82 -4.82
CA VAL A 30 15.40 -1.85 -4.02
C VAL A 30 14.46 -0.84 -3.37
N LEU A 31 13.52 -0.27 -4.13
CA LEU A 31 12.58 0.74 -3.63
C LEU A 31 11.72 0.21 -2.47
N ARG A 32 11.29 -1.06 -2.54
CA ARG A 32 10.58 -1.74 -1.44
C ARG A 32 11.50 -2.03 -0.25
N SER A 33 12.74 -2.46 -0.52
CA SER A 33 13.69 -2.79 0.56
C SER A 33 14.12 -1.58 1.38
N THR A 34 14.08 -0.39 0.78
CA THR A 34 14.40 0.88 1.44
C THR A 34 13.15 1.61 1.95
N SER A 35 11.95 1.02 1.82
CA SER A 35 10.65 1.65 2.13
C SER A 35 10.42 3.00 1.44
N MET A 36 11.17 3.29 0.37
CA MET A 36 11.06 4.56 -0.35
C MET A 36 9.75 4.67 -1.14
N ASP A 37 9.07 3.55 -1.38
CA ASP A 37 7.75 3.54 -1.99
C ASP A 37 6.65 4.10 -1.09
N GLU A 38 6.91 4.25 0.21
CA GLU A 38 6.00 4.81 1.22
C GLU A 38 6.20 6.30 1.46
N LEU A 39 7.22 6.93 0.86
CA LEU A 39 7.40 8.39 0.95
C LEU A 39 6.16 9.23 0.57
N PRO A 40 5.31 8.82 -0.40
CA PRO A 40 4.04 9.52 -0.67
C PRO A 40 3.05 9.48 0.50
N GLU A 41 3.22 8.58 1.47
CA GLU A 41 2.41 8.57 2.70
C GLU A 41 2.71 9.78 3.59
N LEU A 42 3.95 10.28 3.58
CA LEU A 42 4.30 11.51 4.29
C LEU A 42 3.46 12.69 3.80
N TRP A 43 3.13 12.73 2.51
CA TRP A 43 2.22 13.75 1.96
C TRP A 43 0.80 13.62 2.53
N ASN A 44 0.30 12.40 2.76
CA ASN A 44 -0.99 12.21 3.43
C ASN A 44 -0.98 12.74 4.86
N ILE A 45 0.14 12.60 5.56
CA ILE A 45 0.31 13.14 6.92
C ILE A 45 0.30 14.67 6.87
N LEU A 46 1.02 15.27 5.93
CA LEU A 46 1.03 16.73 5.76
C LEU A 46 -0.34 17.30 5.37
N MET A 47 -1.12 16.58 4.56
CA MET A 47 -2.48 16.95 4.18
C MET A 47 -3.53 16.69 5.27
N GLY A 48 -3.16 16.07 6.40
CA GLY A 48 -4.07 15.77 7.51
C GLY A 48 -4.95 14.54 7.31
N HIS A 49 -4.69 13.71 6.29
CA HIS A 49 -5.42 12.45 6.08
C HIS A 49 -4.92 11.32 6.99
N MET A 50 -3.70 11.42 7.52
CA MET A 50 -3.07 10.44 8.40
C MET A 50 -2.28 11.15 9.51
N SER A 51 -1.96 10.44 10.58
CA SER A 51 -1.10 10.90 11.67
C SER A 51 0.26 10.20 11.64
N PHE A 52 1.30 10.84 12.18
CA PHE A 52 2.60 10.19 12.41
C PHE A 52 2.50 9.01 13.39
N VAL A 53 1.58 9.08 14.36
CA VAL A 53 1.29 8.02 15.33
C VAL A 53 -0.21 7.82 15.38
N GLY A 54 -0.67 6.61 15.07
CA GLY A 54 -2.09 6.26 15.01
C GLY A 54 -2.32 4.80 14.63
N PRO A 55 -3.58 4.35 14.62
CA PRO A 55 -3.95 3.00 14.20
C PRO A 55 -3.53 2.77 12.73
N ARG A 56 -3.05 1.57 12.42
CA ARG A 56 -2.66 1.21 11.06
C ARG A 56 -3.91 1.23 10.16
N PRO A 57 -3.88 1.86 8.98
CA PRO A 57 -4.99 1.77 8.04
C PRO A 57 -5.13 0.32 7.57
N LEU A 58 -6.24 -0.31 7.97
CA LEU A 58 -6.58 -1.66 7.57
C LEU A 58 -7.52 -1.64 6.37
N LEU A 59 -7.68 -2.80 5.71
CA LEU A 59 -8.64 -2.94 4.62
C LEU A 59 -10.05 -2.66 5.13
N VAL A 60 -10.87 -2.03 4.29
CA VAL A 60 -12.25 -1.64 4.63
C VAL A 60 -13.08 -2.86 5.04
N GLU A 61 -12.79 -4.02 4.47
CA GLU A 61 -13.42 -5.31 4.78
C GLU A 61 -13.29 -5.72 6.26
N TYR A 62 -12.25 -5.25 6.96
CA TYR A 62 -12.12 -5.55 8.40
C TYR A 62 -13.09 -4.75 9.27
N LEU A 63 -13.69 -3.67 8.77
CA LEU A 63 -14.61 -2.85 9.55
C LEU A 63 -15.82 -3.62 10.05
N GLU A 64 -16.31 -4.57 9.24
CA GLU A 64 -17.45 -5.42 9.59
C GLU A 64 -17.11 -6.46 10.67
N LEU A 65 -15.82 -6.78 10.84
CA LEU A 65 -15.33 -7.75 11.81
C LEU A 65 -15.07 -7.13 13.19
N TYR A 66 -15.11 -5.81 13.31
CA TYR A 66 -14.85 -5.13 14.57
C TYR A 66 -16.03 -5.14 15.52
N ASN A 67 -15.74 -5.44 16.78
CA ASN A 67 -16.69 -5.21 17.87
C ASN A 67 -16.76 -3.72 18.24
N GLU A 68 -17.76 -3.37 19.06
CA GLU A 68 -18.02 -1.98 19.49
C GLU A 68 -16.86 -1.33 20.25
N GLN A 69 -15.95 -2.11 20.83
CA GLN A 69 -14.76 -1.57 21.49
C GLN A 69 -13.66 -1.25 20.46
N GLN A 70 -13.46 -2.11 19.47
CA GLN A 70 -12.45 -1.93 18.42
C GLN A 70 -12.80 -0.76 17.47
N LYS A 71 -14.09 -0.51 17.24
CA LYS A 71 -14.55 0.64 16.43
C LYS A 71 -14.26 2.01 17.05
N LYS A 72 -14.03 2.10 18.36
CA LYS A 72 -13.74 3.38 19.04
C LYS A 72 -12.32 3.89 18.76
N ASP A 73 -11.41 2.99 18.39
CA ASP A 73 -9.98 3.26 18.25
C ASP A 73 -9.53 3.34 16.77
N ILE A 74 -10.49 3.45 15.82
CA ILE A 74 -10.28 3.54 14.36
C ILE A 74 -10.79 4.89 13.87
#